data_AF-A0A9W5Z441-F1
#
_entry.id   AF-A0A9W5Z441-F1
#
_cell.length_a   1.000
_cell.length_b   1.000
_cell.length_c   1.000
_cell.angle_alpha   90.00
_cell.angle_beta   90.00
_cell.angle_gamma   90.00
#
_symmetry.space_group_name_H-M   'P 1'
#
loop_
_entity.id
_entity.type
_entity.pdbx_description
1 polymer ?
#
loop_
_entity_poly.entity_id
_entity_poly.type
_entity_poly.pdbx_seq_one_letter_code
_entity_poly.pdbx_strand_id
1 'polypeptide(L)'
;MGPNRARVYSYDRAGYRRSEPSPNPQYTAINRNRELATLLEVAEIEPPLLGDSTYHEIVGLDQKHVVSEGEYEVIKTDEKRILPTAQIEESYMAESAKGVNDALPEGCCILGDKRLSVIFANESVDLTMIYHHAVENNLGTEEARQQLAVRLEDMEQVDEHGQRAHLGLSRSSRFIYAEGKARRHTIC
;
A
#
# COMPACT_ATOMS: atom_id res chain seq x y z
N MET A 1 -0.39 8.02 -21.57
CA MET A 1 -1.32 7.45 -20.57
C MET A 1 -0.66 7.64 -19.22
N GLY A 2 -1.32 8.34 -18.29
CA GLY A 2 -0.75 8.62 -16.96
C GLY A 2 -0.80 7.39 -16.05
N PRO A 3 0.02 7.33 -14.98
CA PRO A 3 -0.03 6.23 -14.02
C PRO A 3 -1.37 6.28 -13.28
N ASN A 4 -2.09 5.16 -13.31
CA ASN A 4 -3.38 5.03 -12.65
C ASN A 4 -3.17 5.06 -11.13
N ARG A 5 -3.50 6.16 -10.46
CA ARG A 5 -3.39 6.29 -8.99
C ARG A 5 -4.59 5.67 -8.31
N ALA A 6 -4.38 5.11 -7.12
CA ALA A 6 -5.46 4.65 -6.26
C ALA A 6 -6.42 5.81 -5.91
N ARG A 7 -7.72 5.52 -5.91
CA ARG A 7 -8.77 6.47 -5.50
C ARG A 7 -9.04 6.30 -4.01
N VAL A 8 -8.81 7.35 -3.20
CA VAL A 8 -9.03 7.32 -1.74
C VAL A 8 -10.34 8.05 -1.40
N TYR A 9 -11.20 7.38 -0.61
CA TYR A 9 -12.48 7.92 -0.17
C TYR A 9 -12.57 7.93 1.35
N SER A 10 -13.07 9.02 1.92
CA SER A 10 -13.42 9.13 3.33
C SER A 10 -14.93 9.32 3.45
N TYR A 11 -15.57 8.55 4.33
CA TYR A 11 -17.01 8.65 4.57
C TYR A 11 -17.31 8.67 6.07
N ASP A 12 -18.34 9.43 6.46
CA ASP A 12 -18.86 9.43 7.82
C ASP A 12 -19.91 8.31 7.94
N ARG A 13 -19.78 7.42 8.93
CA ARG A 13 -20.76 6.36 9.18
C ARG A 13 -22.13 6.93 9.55
N ALA A 14 -23.20 6.19 9.26
CA ALA A 14 -24.56 6.59 9.62
C ALA A 14 -24.68 6.95 11.11
N GLY A 15 -25.27 8.10 11.41
CA GLY A 15 -25.41 8.66 12.76
C GLY A 15 -24.15 9.34 13.33
N TYR A 16 -23.08 9.48 12.54
CA TYR A 16 -21.88 10.22 12.95
C TYR A 16 -21.72 11.51 12.15
N ARG A 17 -21.33 12.59 12.86
CA ARG A 17 -21.05 13.91 12.29
C ARG A 17 -22.18 14.42 11.41
N ARG A 18 -21.99 14.42 10.08
CA ARG A 18 -22.93 14.95 9.09
C ARG A 18 -23.79 13.87 8.43
N SER A 19 -23.56 12.59 8.73
CA SER A 19 -24.35 11.49 8.19
C SER A 19 -25.62 11.28 8.99
N GLU A 20 -26.74 11.16 8.28
CA GLU A 20 -28.04 10.82 8.86
C GLU A 20 -27.98 9.48 9.64
N PRO A 21 -28.83 9.29 10.66
CA PRO A 21 -28.94 8.01 11.36
C PRO A 21 -29.34 6.88 10.41
N SER A 22 -28.83 5.67 10.67
CA SER A 22 -29.24 4.50 9.89
C SER A 22 -30.74 4.25 10.02
N PRO A 23 -31.45 3.92 8.92
CA PRO A 23 -32.83 3.44 8.98
C PRO A 23 -32.94 2.10 9.71
N ASN A 24 -31.83 1.38 9.91
CA ASN A 24 -31.73 0.22 10.78
C ASN A 24 -31.12 0.62 12.14
N PRO A 25 -31.90 0.65 13.23
CA PRO A 25 -31.40 1.07 14.54
C PRO A 25 -30.45 0.05 15.19
N GLN A 26 -30.25 -1.12 14.58
CA GLN A 26 -29.33 -2.13 15.08
C GLN A 26 -27.92 -1.90 14.53
N TYR A 27 -27.09 -1.18 15.29
CA TYR A 27 -25.70 -0.84 14.93
C TYR A 27 -24.69 -2.00 15.09
N THR A 28 -25.03 -3.17 14.56
CA THR A 28 -24.11 -4.33 14.49
C THR A 28 -23.04 -4.12 13.43
N ALA A 29 -21.91 -4.84 13.54
CA ALA A 29 -20.86 -4.82 12.52
C ALA A 29 -21.40 -5.27 11.15
N ILE A 30 -22.26 -6.30 11.14
CA ILE A 30 -22.90 -6.84 9.93
C ILE A 30 -23.76 -5.77 9.22
N ASN A 31 -24.58 -5.03 9.98
CA ASN A 31 -25.43 -3.99 9.39
C ASN A 31 -24.62 -2.80 8.87
N ARG A 32 -23.55 -2.42 9.57
CA ARG A 32 -22.63 -1.36 9.11
C ARG A 32 -21.87 -1.75 7.84
N ASN A 33 -21.48 -3.02 7.69
CA ASN A 33 -20.88 -3.51 6.45
C ASN A 33 -21.86 -3.49 5.28
N ARG A 34 -23.14 -3.83 5.51
CA ARG A 34 -24.18 -3.71 4.48
C ARG A 34 -24.38 -2.26 4.02
N GLU A 35 -24.43 -1.32 4.96
CA GLU A 35 -24.56 0.11 4.65
C GLU A 35 -23.34 0.66 3.88
N LEU A 36 -22.13 0.26 4.26
CA LEU A 36 -20.93 0.60 3.51
C LEU A 36 -20.98 0.01 2.09
N ALA A 37 -21.38 -1.25 1.94
CA ALA A 37 -21.52 -1.88 0.62
C ALA A 37 -22.52 -1.11 -0.27
N THR A 38 -23.68 -0.71 0.28
CA THR A 38 -24.64 0.14 -0.44
C THR A 38 -24.06 1.51 -0.79
N LEU A 39 -23.29 2.14 0.10
CA LEU A 39 -22.64 3.42 -0.19
C LEU A 39 -21.62 3.29 -1.32
N LEU A 40 -20.80 2.24 -1.31
CA LEU A 40 -19.82 1.98 -2.36
C LEU A 40 -20.52 1.69 -3.70
N GLU A 41 -21.61 0.91 -3.68
CA GLU A 41 -22.45 0.64 -4.85
C GLU A 41 -23.06 1.92 -5.44
N VAL A 42 -23.70 2.75 -4.60
CA VAL A 42 -24.32 4.02 -5.05
C VAL A 42 -23.27 5.03 -5.51
N ALA A 43 -22.09 5.04 -4.88
CA ALA A 43 -21.00 5.93 -5.24
C ALA A 43 -20.14 5.41 -6.42
N GLU A 44 -20.49 4.25 -6.99
CA GLU A 44 -19.74 3.58 -8.05
C GLU A 44 -18.25 3.37 -7.69
N ILE A 45 -17.99 3.12 -6.40
CA ILE A 45 -16.67 2.83 -5.85
C ILE A 45 -16.51 1.33 -5.83
N GLU A 46 -15.51 0.85 -6.58
CA GLU A 46 -15.27 -0.59 -6.74
C GLU A 46 -14.95 -1.26 -5.39
N PRO A 47 -15.52 -2.45 -5.10
CA PRO A 47 -15.27 -3.16 -3.86
C PRO A 47 -13.78 -3.46 -3.68
N PRO A 48 -13.25 -3.33 -2.45
CA PRO A 48 -11.83 -3.49 -2.20
C PRO A 48 -11.38 -4.94 -2.42
N LEU A 49 -10.19 -5.11 -3.00
CA LEU A 49 -9.53 -6.43 -3.15
C LEU A 49 -9.26 -7.12 -1.81
N LEU A 50 -9.28 -6.37 -0.71
CA LEU A 50 -9.02 -6.86 0.65
C LEU A 50 -10.30 -7.37 1.35
N GLY A 51 -11.49 -7.01 0.87
CA GLY A 51 -12.75 -7.30 1.57
C GLY A 51 -12.78 -6.72 2.99
N ASP A 52 -13.10 -7.58 3.97
CA ASP A 52 -13.08 -7.25 5.41
C ASP A 52 -11.69 -7.46 6.07
N SER A 53 -10.73 -8.04 5.35
CA SER A 53 -9.38 -8.30 5.85
C SER A 53 -8.52 -7.04 5.78
N THR A 54 -7.55 -6.94 6.68
CA THR A 54 -6.50 -5.93 6.60
C THR A 54 -5.34 -6.38 5.70
N TYR A 55 -4.57 -5.42 5.20
CA TYR A 55 -3.33 -5.71 4.47
C TYR A 55 -2.38 -6.56 5.33
N HIS A 56 -2.19 -6.21 6.61
CA HIS A 56 -1.31 -6.92 7.55
C HIS A 56 -1.72 -8.39 7.75
N GLU A 57 -3.01 -8.68 7.83
CA GLU A 57 -3.51 -10.05 7.94
C GLU A 57 -3.20 -10.85 6.66
N ILE A 58 -3.46 -10.27 5.49
CA ILE A 58 -3.27 -10.96 4.20
C ILE A 58 -1.80 -11.25 3.94
N VAL A 59 -0.91 -10.26 4.09
CA VAL A 59 0.54 -10.45 3.85
C VAL A 59 1.21 -11.22 4.99
N GLY A 60 0.51 -11.40 6.10
CA GLY A 60 0.94 -12.17 7.27
C GLY A 60 1.90 -11.42 8.18
N LEU A 61 1.82 -10.09 8.22
CA LEU A 61 2.64 -9.24 9.09
C LEU A 61 2.29 -9.46 10.56
N ASP A 62 0.99 -9.56 10.87
CA ASP A 62 0.49 -9.78 12.24
C ASP A 62 1.03 -11.08 12.87
N GLN A 63 1.48 -12.05 12.06
CA GLN A 63 2.01 -13.32 12.55
C GLN A 63 3.53 -13.46 12.41
N LYS A 64 4.19 -12.57 11.67
CA LYS A 64 5.61 -12.76 11.26
C LYS A 64 6.52 -11.60 11.59
N HIS A 65 6.02 -10.54 12.23
CA HIS A 65 6.83 -9.44 12.73
C HIS A 65 7.95 -9.95 13.66
N VAL A 66 9.11 -9.28 13.64
CA VAL A 66 10.27 -9.68 14.47
C VAL A 66 10.38 -8.87 15.77
N VAL A 67 9.57 -7.84 15.92
CA VAL A 67 9.48 -7.01 17.12
C VAL A 67 8.68 -7.71 18.23
N SER A 68 8.71 -7.16 19.44
CA SER A 68 7.83 -7.66 20.51
C SER A 68 6.37 -7.27 20.26
N GLU A 69 5.42 -8.01 20.82
CA GLU A 69 3.99 -7.67 20.74
C GLU A 69 3.67 -6.25 21.25
N GLY A 70 4.38 -5.80 22.30
CA GLY A 70 4.22 -4.45 22.82
C GLY A 70 4.72 -3.37 21.84
N GLU A 71 5.85 -3.60 21.17
CA GLU A 71 6.37 -2.71 20.14
C GLU A 71 5.47 -2.71 18.90
N TYR A 72 4.96 -3.88 18.50
CA TYR A 72 4.06 -4.02 17.36
C TYR A 72 2.74 -3.26 17.57
N GLU A 73 2.14 -3.35 18.76
CA GLU A 73 0.92 -2.59 19.08
C GLU A 73 1.17 -1.07 19.14
N VAL A 74 2.37 -0.64 19.53
CA VAL A 74 2.77 0.78 19.43
C VAL A 74 2.83 1.21 17.96
N ILE A 75 3.45 0.41 17.08
CA ILE A 75 3.51 0.70 15.64
C ILE A 75 2.09 0.83 15.05
N LYS A 76 1.19 -0.14 15.32
CA LYS A 76 -0.20 -0.11 14.83
C LYS A 76 -1.00 1.08 15.35
N THR A 77 -0.73 1.50 16.58
CA THR A 77 -1.37 2.68 17.17
C THR A 77 -0.84 3.96 16.54
N ASP A 78 0.46 4.02 16.27
CA ASP A 78 1.10 5.19 15.67
C ASP A 78 0.68 5.39 14.22
N GLU A 79 0.55 4.32 13.43
CA GLU A 79 0.02 4.36 12.06
C GLU A 79 -1.36 5.05 11.98
N LYS A 80 -2.26 4.72 12.91
CA LYS A 80 -3.58 5.38 13.00
C LYS A 80 -3.47 6.87 13.32
N ARG A 81 -2.48 7.25 14.14
CA ARG A 81 -2.22 8.64 14.52
C ARG A 81 -1.67 9.45 13.36
N ILE A 82 -0.79 8.86 12.54
CA ILE A 82 -0.14 9.55 11.41
C ILE A 82 -0.97 9.54 10.12
N LEU A 83 -2.03 8.73 10.04
CA LEU A 83 -2.87 8.61 8.85
C LEU A 83 -3.34 9.95 8.26
N PRO A 84 -3.79 10.96 9.05
CA PRO A 84 -4.18 12.25 8.49
C PRO A 84 -3.01 12.99 7.83
N THR A 85 -1.80 12.87 8.38
CA THR A 85 -0.58 13.45 7.80
C THR A 85 -0.19 12.71 6.53
N ALA A 86 -0.21 11.38 6.55
CA ALA A 86 0.09 10.55 5.39
C ALA A 86 -0.83 10.86 4.20
N GLN A 87 -2.13 11.08 4.44
CA GLN A 87 -3.09 11.50 3.40
C GLN A 87 -2.75 12.85 2.76
N ILE A 88 -2.25 13.80 3.55
CA ILE A 88 -1.79 15.08 3.04
C ILE A 88 -0.52 14.87 2.21
N GLU A 89 0.46 14.13 2.72
CA GLU A 89 1.71 13.82 2.02
C GLU A 89 1.47 13.10 0.69
N GLU A 90 0.54 12.15 0.65
CA GLU A 90 0.13 11.43 -0.56
C GLU A 90 -0.32 12.39 -1.67
N SER A 91 -1.04 13.46 -1.32
CA SER A 91 -1.49 14.47 -2.29
C SER A 91 -0.32 15.21 -2.98
N TYR A 92 0.84 15.29 -2.32
CA TYR A 92 2.05 15.93 -2.84
C TYR A 92 3.06 14.94 -3.45
N MET A 93 2.90 13.63 -3.25
CA MET A 93 3.84 12.61 -3.75
C MET A 93 4.16 12.77 -5.23
N ALA A 94 3.13 13.07 -6.01
CA ALA A 94 3.19 13.41 -7.44
C ALA A 94 4.24 14.46 -7.80
N GLU A 95 4.08 15.61 -7.17
CA GLU A 95 4.79 16.85 -7.46
C GLU A 95 6.19 16.76 -6.84
N SER A 96 6.27 16.22 -5.63
CA SER A 96 7.53 15.95 -4.94
C SER A 96 8.41 14.99 -5.73
N ALA A 97 7.87 13.84 -6.17
CA ALA A 97 8.63 12.89 -6.98
C ALA A 97 9.13 13.52 -8.28
N LYS A 98 8.30 14.36 -8.93
CA LYS A 98 8.74 15.11 -10.11
C LYS A 98 9.90 16.05 -9.78
N GLY A 99 9.77 16.86 -8.72
CA GLY A 99 10.82 17.80 -8.32
C GLY A 99 12.12 17.10 -7.94
N VAL A 100 12.04 15.97 -7.24
CA VAL A 100 13.19 15.14 -6.88
C VAL A 100 13.84 14.57 -8.14
N ASN A 101 13.08 13.98 -9.06
CA ASN A 101 13.62 13.41 -10.29
C ASN A 101 14.27 14.48 -11.20
N ASP A 102 13.69 15.68 -11.27
CA ASP A 102 14.25 16.80 -12.03
C ASP A 102 15.57 17.30 -11.39
N ALA A 103 15.68 17.28 -10.06
CA ALA A 103 16.87 17.72 -9.32
C ALA A 103 17.96 16.65 -9.21
N LEU A 104 17.58 15.37 -9.23
CA LEU A 104 18.43 14.20 -9.06
C LEU A 104 18.24 13.23 -10.22
N PRO A 105 18.68 13.61 -11.44
CA PRO A 105 18.57 12.74 -12.60
C PRO A 105 19.39 11.46 -12.41
N GLU A 106 19.01 10.39 -13.09
CA GLU A 106 19.72 9.11 -13.02
C GLU A 106 21.22 9.28 -13.29
N GLY A 107 22.04 8.64 -12.45
CA GLY A 107 23.50 8.77 -12.51
C GLY A 107 24.07 10.03 -11.85
N CYS A 108 23.25 10.90 -11.23
CA CYS A 108 23.77 12.02 -10.47
C CYS A 108 24.53 11.52 -9.24
N CYS A 109 25.86 11.59 -9.27
CA CYS A 109 26.72 11.06 -8.20
C CYS A 109 26.82 12.02 -6.98
N ILE A 110 25.67 12.42 -6.41
CA ILE A 110 25.57 13.43 -5.34
C ILE A 110 26.26 12.99 -4.03
N LEU A 111 26.34 11.68 -3.76
CA LEU A 111 26.99 11.12 -2.59
C LEU A 111 28.51 10.96 -2.76
N GLY A 112 29.03 11.16 -3.97
CA GLY A 112 30.45 10.99 -4.28
C GLY A 112 30.94 9.57 -3.92
N ASP A 113 31.92 9.49 -3.01
CA ASP A 113 32.53 8.23 -2.58
C ASP A 113 31.90 7.65 -1.30
N LYS A 114 30.83 8.27 -0.76
CA LYS A 114 30.13 7.75 0.43
C LYS A 114 29.46 6.42 0.12
N ARG A 115 29.57 5.45 1.02
CA ARG A 115 28.95 4.13 0.85
C ARG A 115 27.43 4.24 0.75
N LEU A 116 26.85 3.57 -0.23
CA LEU A 116 25.41 3.42 -0.42
C LEU A 116 25.06 1.94 -0.50
N SER A 117 24.05 1.51 0.25
CA SER A 117 23.44 0.19 0.08
C SER A 117 21.98 0.38 -0.28
N VAL A 118 21.55 -0.17 -1.40
CA VAL A 118 20.15 -0.24 -1.79
C VAL A 118 19.68 -1.65 -1.50
N ILE A 119 18.65 -1.78 -0.65
CA ILE A 119 18.06 -3.06 -0.26
C ILE A 119 16.75 -3.20 -1.01
N PHE A 120 16.67 -4.20 -1.88
CA PHE A 120 15.47 -4.50 -2.64
C PHE A 120 14.60 -5.50 -1.89
N ALA A 121 13.44 -5.01 -1.47
CA ALA A 121 12.33 -5.80 -0.98
C ALA A 121 11.26 -5.86 -2.07
N ASN A 122 10.89 -7.07 -2.47
CA ASN A 122 10.03 -7.33 -3.62
C ASN A 122 8.55 -7.26 -3.23
N GLU A 123 7.93 -6.10 -3.46
CA GLU A 123 6.52 -5.83 -3.16
C GLU A 123 5.55 -6.68 -4.00
N SER A 124 5.96 -7.17 -5.17
CA SER A 124 5.12 -8.08 -5.97
C SER A 124 4.75 -9.36 -5.22
N VAL A 125 5.59 -9.78 -4.26
CA VAL A 125 5.30 -10.92 -3.38
C VAL A 125 4.07 -10.63 -2.51
N ASP A 126 3.98 -9.42 -1.94
CA ASP A 126 2.88 -9.02 -1.06
C ASP A 126 1.59 -8.80 -1.88
N LEU A 127 1.69 -8.14 -3.03
CA LEU A 127 0.54 -7.94 -3.93
C LEU A 127 0.02 -9.23 -4.55
N THR A 128 0.89 -10.23 -4.76
CA THR A 128 0.48 -11.58 -5.19
C THR A 128 -0.37 -12.26 -4.11
N MET A 129 -0.05 -12.07 -2.82
CA MET A 129 -0.88 -12.59 -1.72
C MET A 129 -2.27 -11.93 -1.71
N ILE A 130 -2.34 -10.62 -1.96
CA ILE A 130 -3.61 -9.89 -2.09
C ILE A 130 -4.42 -10.39 -3.28
N TYR A 131 -3.77 -10.59 -4.44
CA TYR A 131 -4.43 -11.14 -5.62
C TYR A 131 -5.05 -12.52 -5.33
N HIS A 132 -4.27 -13.44 -4.74
CA HIS A 132 -4.77 -14.76 -4.38
C HIS A 132 -5.91 -14.69 -3.38
N HIS A 133 -5.79 -13.86 -2.33
CA HIS A 133 -6.87 -13.65 -1.37
C HIS A 133 -8.16 -13.17 -2.06
N ALA A 134 -8.04 -12.21 -2.98
CA ALA A 134 -9.17 -11.68 -3.72
C ALA A 134 -9.83 -12.74 -4.63
N VAL A 135 -9.04 -13.56 -5.32
CA VAL A 135 -9.53 -14.64 -6.19
C VAL A 135 -10.22 -15.74 -5.36
N GLU A 136 -9.57 -16.21 -4.30
CA GLU A 136 -10.06 -17.31 -3.45
C GLU A 136 -11.37 -16.97 -2.74
N ASN A 137 -11.56 -15.70 -2.38
CA ASN A 137 -12.74 -15.24 -1.65
C ASN A 137 -13.75 -14.50 -2.54
N ASN A 138 -13.51 -14.44 -3.87
CA ASN A 138 -14.33 -13.71 -4.83
C ASN A 138 -14.57 -12.25 -4.43
N LEU A 139 -13.50 -11.55 -4.03
CA LEU A 139 -13.49 -10.16 -3.57
C LEU A 139 -13.04 -9.21 -4.69
N GLY A 140 -13.59 -7.99 -4.68
CA GLY A 140 -13.38 -7.01 -5.73
C GLY A 140 -14.06 -7.39 -7.06
N THR A 141 -13.92 -6.50 -8.05
CA THR A 141 -14.40 -6.75 -9.41
C THR A 141 -13.44 -7.67 -10.17
N GLU A 142 -13.92 -8.29 -11.25
CA GLU A 142 -13.05 -9.05 -12.15
C GLU A 142 -12.03 -8.12 -12.80
N GLU A 143 -12.45 -6.90 -13.15
CA GLU A 143 -11.60 -5.86 -13.71
C GLU A 143 -10.47 -5.47 -12.75
N ALA A 144 -10.76 -5.26 -11.46
CA ALA A 144 -9.74 -4.93 -10.47
C ALA A 144 -8.74 -6.08 -10.26
N ARG A 145 -9.22 -7.33 -10.20
CA ARG A 145 -8.35 -8.52 -10.16
C ARG A 145 -7.47 -8.63 -11.41
N GLN A 146 -8.05 -8.37 -12.59
CA GLN A 146 -7.31 -8.40 -13.86
C GLN A 146 -6.27 -7.28 -13.94
N GLN A 147 -6.59 -6.07 -13.48
CA GLN A 147 -5.63 -4.96 -13.44
C GLN A 147 -4.45 -5.28 -12.52
N LEU A 148 -4.70 -5.87 -11.35
CA LEU A 148 -3.64 -6.31 -10.45
C LEU A 148 -2.81 -7.45 -11.09
N ALA A 149 -3.46 -8.43 -11.73
CA ALA A 149 -2.77 -9.51 -12.42
C ALA A 149 -1.82 -8.98 -13.50
N VAL A 150 -2.28 -8.05 -14.35
CA VAL A 150 -1.46 -7.42 -15.38
C VAL A 150 -0.29 -6.65 -14.76
N ARG A 151 -0.53 -5.90 -13.68
CA ARG A 151 0.57 -5.21 -12.97
C ARG A 151 1.60 -6.19 -12.42
N LEU A 152 1.17 -7.33 -11.89
CA LEU A 152 2.06 -8.35 -11.34
C LEU A 152 2.96 -9.00 -12.40
N GLU A 153 2.62 -8.94 -13.70
CA GLU A 153 3.45 -9.50 -14.77
C GLU A 153 4.82 -8.82 -14.88
N ASP A 154 4.90 -7.51 -14.64
CA ASP A 154 6.12 -6.72 -14.81
C ASP A 154 6.62 -6.02 -13.52
N MET A 155 5.88 -6.13 -12.43
CA MET A 155 6.12 -5.37 -11.20
C MET A 155 7.52 -5.49 -10.64
N GLU A 156 7.99 -6.71 -10.40
CA GLU A 156 9.33 -6.93 -9.87
C GLU A 156 10.41 -6.30 -10.78
N GLN A 157 10.26 -6.45 -12.10
CA GLN A 157 11.22 -5.93 -13.07
C GLN A 157 11.25 -4.40 -13.07
N VAL A 158 10.08 -3.76 -13.10
CA VAL A 158 9.95 -2.30 -13.12
C VAL A 158 10.49 -1.70 -11.81
N ASP A 159 10.12 -2.28 -10.68
CA ASP A 159 10.50 -1.79 -9.36
C ASP A 159 12.00 -2.00 -9.09
N GLU A 160 12.55 -3.16 -9.49
CA GLU A 160 13.98 -3.43 -9.39
C GLU A 160 14.77 -2.43 -10.24
N HIS A 161 14.33 -2.17 -11.48
CA HIS A 161 14.97 -1.22 -12.37
C HIS A 161 15.02 0.19 -11.75
N GLY A 162 13.89 0.68 -11.23
CA GLY A 162 13.81 1.97 -10.55
C GLY A 162 14.69 2.03 -9.30
N GLN A 163 14.72 0.97 -8.48
CA GLN A 163 15.60 0.94 -7.31
C GLN A 163 17.08 0.88 -7.71
N ARG A 164 17.45 0.19 -8.79
CA ARG A 164 18.83 0.15 -9.29
C ARG A 164 19.35 1.50 -9.76
N ALA A 165 18.49 2.40 -10.23
CA ALA A 165 18.89 3.75 -10.61
C ALA A 165 19.56 4.51 -9.45
N HIS A 166 19.17 4.21 -8.19
CA HIS A 166 19.77 4.80 -6.99
C HIS A 166 21.25 4.45 -6.81
N LEU A 167 21.75 3.36 -7.41
CA LEU A 167 23.17 3.02 -7.36
C LEU A 167 24.05 4.11 -7.98
N GLY A 168 23.49 4.91 -8.92
CA GLY A 168 24.17 6.04 -9.53
C GLY A 168 24.40 7.22 -8.58
N LEU A 169 23.76 7.24 -7.41
CA LEU A 169 23.94 8.31 -6.42
C LEU A 169 25.34 8.30 -5.80
N SER A 170 26.05 7.16 -5.85
CA SER A 170 27.38 6.97 -5.26
C SER A 170 28.29 6.11 -6.15
N ARG A 171 29.59 6.39 -6.13
CA ARG A 171 30.64 5.51 -6.72
C ARG A 171 30.92 4.26 -5.88
N SER A 172 30.47 4.23 -4.62
CA SER A 172 30.61 3.11 -3.69
C SER A 172 29.23 2.58 -3.33
N SER A 173 28.52 2.04 -4.33
CA SER A 173 27.18 1.51 -4.17
C SER A 173 27.14 -0.02 -4.28
N ARG A 174 26.19 -0.64 -3.57
CA ARG A 174 25.86 -2.06 -3.73
C ARG A 174 24.35 -2.25 -3.68
N PHE A 175 23.90 -3.27 -4.40
CA PHE A 175 22.51 -3.70 -4.43
C PHE A 175 22.38 -5.04 -3.70
N ILE A 176 21.41 -5.14 -2.80
CA ILE A 176 21.20 -6.32 -1.97
C ILE A 176 19.74 -6.75 -2.14
N TYR A 177 19.51 -8.00 -2.52
CA TYR A 177 18.19 -8.59 -2.45
C TYR A 177 17.90 -8.99 -1.01
N ALA A 178 16.77 -8.57 -0.48
CA ALA A 178 16.28 -9.13 0.76
C ALA A 178 15.78 -10.55 0.49
N GLU A 179 16.16 -11.49 1.36
CA GLU A 179 15.88 -12.91 1.20
C GLU A 179 15.01 -13.46 2.34
N GLY A 180 14.44 -14.65 2.14
CA GLY A 180 13.63 -15.32 3.14
C GLY A 180 12.44 -14.48 3.60
N LYS A 181 12.31 -14.29 4.92
CA LYS A 181 11.23 -13.48 5.51
C LYS A 181 11.32 -12.00 5.16
N ALA A 182 12.54 -11.49 4.91
CA ALA A 182 12.77 -10.09 4.60
C ALA A 182 12.55 -9.75 3.11
N ARG A 183 12.29 -10.75 2.26
CA ARG A 183 12.05 -10.55 0.81
C ARG A 183 10.87 -9.61 0.51
N ARG A 184 9.96 -9.44 1.45
CA ARG A 184 8.70 -8.69 1.33
C ARG A 184 8.90 -7.21 1.61
N HIS A 185 8.09 -6.36 1.00
CA HIS A 185 8.13 -4.92 1.24
C HIS A 185 7.78 -4.60 2.70
N THR A 186 6.94 -5.42 3.31
CA THR A 186 6.65 -5.34 4.74
C THR A 186 7.80 -5.92 5.57
N ILE A 187 8.76 -5.08 5.93
CA ILE A 187 9.84 -5.41 6.87
C ILE A 187 9.43 -4.89 8.26
N CYS A 188 8.93 -5.78 9.12
CA CYS A 188 8.83 -5.55 10.57
C CYS A 188 9.27 -6.80 11.33
#